data_AF-A0A2E1E469-F1
#
_entry.id   AF-A0A2E1E469-F1
#
_cell.length_a   1.000
_cell.length_b   1.000
_cell.length_c   1.000
_cell.angle_alpha   90.00
_cell.angle_beta   90.00
_cell.angle_gamma   90.00
#
_symmetry.space_group_name_H-M   'P 1'
#
loop_
_entity.id
_entity.type
_entity.pdbx_description
1 polymer ?
#
loop_
_entity_poly.entity_id
_entity_poly.type
_entity_poly.pdbx_seq_one_letter_code
_entity_poly.pdbx_strand_id
1 'polypeptide(L)'
;MKKLLLISLSFIIFSCTPKVKEELNAVNNEAAFNKNVQTFMDFTTAFGEEDIDGVMNLFADSALWSPPEYNSYEWLSKDELKLALSNYMNSFDNLKFTPGINLPGGNLVDGFWGGSRYRSDGNENTSSLSSSNPNNIRVYGTWSSTHTESGKETFSKWYAIINFNDSGKIVRFNDWFNVDGLQVQINQ
;
A
#
# COMPACT_ATOMS: atom_id res chain seq x y z
N MET A 1 -62.19 -40.61 23.40
CA MET A 1 -60.98 -41.46 23.44
C MET A 1 -60.66 -41.82 21.99
N LYS A 2 -59.56 -41.46 21.34
CA LYS A 2 -58.17 -41.26 21.77
C LYS A 2 -57.61 -39.98 21.09
N LYS A 3 -56.82 -39.23 21.86
CA LYS A 3 -55.88 -38.23 21.35
C LYS A 3 -54.79 -38.95 20.55
N LEU A 4 -54.31 -38.38 19.44
CA LEU A 4 -52.91 -38.54 19.04
C LEU A 4 -52.47 -37.30 18.24
N LEU A 5 -51.25 -36.87 18.54
CA LEU A 5 -50.64 -35.56 18.30
C LEU A 5 -50.37 -35.24 16.82
N LEU A 6 -50.44 -33.94 16.50
CA LEU A 6 -49.66 -33.28 15.45
C LEU A 6 -48.16 -33.54 15.66
N ILE A 7 -47.44 -33.93 14.60
CA ILE A 7 -46.03 -33.55 14.42
C ILE A 7 -45.83 -33.17 12.95
N SER A 8 -45.83 -31.85 12.70
CA SER A 8 -45.33 -31.26 11.46
C SER A 8 -43.83 -31.48 11.38
N LEU A 9 -43.38 -32.28 10.41
CA LEU A 9 -41.97 -32.55 10.16
C LEU A 9 -41.35 -31.35 9.42
N SER A 10 -40.97 -30.32 10.16
CA SER A 10 -40.13 -29.23 9.65
C SER A 10 -38.72 -29.78 9.38
N PHE A 11 -38.40 -30.01 8.10
CA PHE A 11 -37.03 -30.22 7.65
C PHE A 11 -36.27 -28.89 7.79
N ILE A 12 -35.57 -28.72 8.91
CA ILE A 12 -34.55 -27.68 9.06
C ILE A 12 -33.33 -28.16 8.27
N ILE A 13 -33.23 -27.70 7.02
CA ILE A 13 -31.99 -27.74 6.25
C ILE A 13 -31.02 -26.76 6.90
N PHE A 14 -30.17 -27.27 7.79
CA PHE A 14 -28.94 -26.60 8.21
C PHE A 14 -27.98 -26.58 7.01
N SER A 15 -28.14 -25.60 6.11
CA SER A 15 -27.05 -25.27 5.20
C SER A 15 -25.98 -24.51 6.01
N CYS A 16 -25.03 -25.25 6.57
CA CYS A 16 -23.72 -24.66 6.79
C CYS A 16 -23.16 -24.34 5.41
N THR A 17 -23.24 -23.07 5.00
CA THR A 17 -22.34 -22.58 3.95
C THR A 17 -20.94 -22.66 4.56
N PRO A 18 -20.02 -23.51 4.08
CA PRO A 18 -18.62 -23.29 4.40
C PRO A 18 -18.32 -21.88 3.90
N LYS A 19 -17.83 -21.00 4.79
CA LYS A 19 -17.14 -19.78 4.37
C LYS A 19 -16.03 -20.26 3.45
N VAL A 20 -16.26 -20.18 2.15
CA VAL A 20 -15.21 -20.39 1.16
C VAL A 20 -14.24 -19.24 1.43
N LYS A 21 -13.20 -19.50 2.22
CA LYS A 21 -11.95 -18.76 2.09
C LYS A 21 -11.59 -18.95 0.64
N GLU A 22 -11.66 -17.88 -0.13
CA GLU A 22 -11.17 -17.82 -1.49
C GLU A 22 -9.70 -18.23 -1.43
N GLU A 23 -9.41 -19.52 -1.68
CA GLU A 23 -8.05 -20.01 -1.81
C GLU A 23 -7.52 -19.49 -3.15
N LEU A 24 -6.99 -18.26 -3.13
CA LEU A 24 -6.14 -17.77 -4.20
C LEU A 24 -4.93 -18.71 -4.31
N ASN A 25 -4.78 -19.36 -5.46
CA ASN A 25 -3.69 -20.29 -5.75
C ASN A 25 -2.31 -19.60 -5.65
N ALA A 26 -1.38 -20.24 -4.95
CA ALA A 26 -0.07 -19.68 -4.59
C ALA A 26 0.76 -19.16 -5.78
N VAL A 27 0.66 -19.79 -6.96
CA VAL A 27 1.37 -19.37 -8.19
C VAL A 27 0.83 -18.03 -8.72
N ASN A 28 -0.48 -17.79 -8.64
CA ASN A 28 -1.06 -16.51 -9.05
C ASN A 28 -0.74 -15.39 -8.06
N ASN A 29 -0.50 -15.72 -6.78
CA ASN A 29 -0.14 -14.73 -5.76
C ASN A 29 1.24 -14.13 -6.02
N GLU A 30 2.25 -14.95 -6.34
CA GLU A 30 3.59 -14.44 -6.64
C GLU A 30 3.61 -13.57 -7.91
N ALA A 31 2.93 -14.01 -8.97
CA ALA A 31 2.82 -13.22 -10.20
C ALA A 31 2.09 -11.88 -9.99
N ALA A 32 0.98 -11.88 -9.25
CA ALA A 32 0.27 -10.65 -8.90
C ALA A 32 1.12 -9.73 -8.02
N PHE A 33 1.84 -10.29 -7.03
CA PHE A 33 2.74 -9.52 -6.18
C PHE A 33 3.85 -8.86 -7.02
N ASN A 34 4.51 -9.61 -7.89
CA ASN A 34 5.57 -9.08 -8.76
C ASN A 34 5.04 -7.99 -9.70
N LYS A 35 3.82 -8.15 -10.22
CA LYS A 35 3.14 -7.10 -11.01
C LYS A 35 2.89 -5.83 -10.19
N ASN A 36 2.48 -5.96 -8.94
CA ASN A 36 2.24 -4.82 -8.04
C ASN A 36 3.55 -4.12 -7.66
N VAL A 37 4.62 -4.89 -7.42
CA VAL A 37 5.98 -4.34 -7.25
C VAL A 37 6.40 -3.56 -8.48
N GLN A 38 6.22 -4.13 -9.68
CA GLN A 38 6.54 -3.43 -10.92
C GLN A 38 5.74 -2.14 -11.08
N THR A 39 4.42 -2.15 -10.79
CA THR A 39 3.58 -0.95 -10.84
C THR A 39 4.11 0.13 -9.90
N PHE A 40 4.55 -0.24 -8.69
CA PHE A 40 5.16 0.73 -7.79
C PHE A 40 6.52 1.23 -8.30
N MET A 41 7.36 0.37 -8.90
CA MET A 41 8.61 0.81 -9.51
C MET A 41 8.35 1.77 -10.68
N ASP A 42 7.34 1.51 -11.52
CA ASP A 42 6.91 2.41 -12.58
C ASP A 42 6.46 3.77 -12.01
N PHE A 43 5.78 3.77 -10.85
CA PHE A 43 5.45 5.01 -10.11
C PHE A 43 6.72 5.76 -9.72
N THR A 44 7.73 5.07 -9.17
CA THR A 44 8.97 5.73 -8.78
C THR A 44 9.75 6.29 -9.97
N THR A 45 9.72 5.62 -11.11
CA THR A 45 10.33 6.09 -12.35
C THR A 45 9.60 7.31 -12.88
N ALA A 46 8.28 7.25 -13.08
CA ALA A 46 7.51 8.39 -13.56
C ALA A 46 7.60 9.59 -12.61
N PHE A 47 7.60 9.36 -11.29
CA PHE A 47 7.79 10.44 -10.31
C PHE A 47 9.20 11.04 -10.39
N GLY A 48 10.22 10.20 -10.61
CA GLY A 48 11.60 10.62 -10.83
C GLY A 48 11.84 11.40 -12.12
N GLU A 49 11.06 11.10 -13.16
CA GLU A 49 11.05 11.79 -14.46
C GLU A 49 10.11 12.99 -14.48
N GLU A 50 9.49 13.32 -13.34
CA GLU A 50 8.52 14.41 -13.20
C GLU A 50 7.29 14.29 -14.12
N ASP A 51 6.95 13.06 -14.55
CA ASP A 51 5.78 12.74 -15.38
C ASP A 51 4.54 12.51 -14.51
N ILE A 52 3.87 13.60 -14.12
CA ILE A 52 2.68 13.52 -13.27
C ILE A 52 1.52 12.75 -13.91
N ASP A 53 1.36 12.79 -15.23
CA ASP A 53 0.29 12.06 -15.91
C ASP A 53 0.60 10.57 -15.96
N GLY A 54 1.86 10.19 -16.18
CA GLY A 54 2.37 8.83 -16.00
C GLY A 54 2.12 8.30 -14.59
N VAL A 55 2.46 9.08 -13.56
CA VAL A 55 2.15 8.75 -12.16
C VAL A 55 0.66 8.52 -11.97
N MET A 56 -0.19 9.48 -12.36
CA MET A 56 -1.64 9.39 -12.14
C MET A 56 -2.31 8.26 -12.91
N ASN A 57 -1.74 7.85 -14.04
CA ASN A 57 -2.22 6.69 -14.79
C ASN A 57 -2.07 5.38 -14.01
N LEU A 58 -1.17 5.28 -13.03
CA LEU A 58 -0.97 4.07 -12.21
C LEU A 58 -2.02 3.93 -11.09
N PHE A 59 -2.75 5.00 -10.78
CA PHE A 59 -3.79 5.03 -9.76
C PHE A 59 -5.17 4.84 -10.38
N ALA A 60 -6.02 4.06 -9.72
CA ALA A 60 -7.43 3.97 -10.06
C ALA A 60 -8.13 5.31 -9.76
N ASP A 61 -9.24 5.60 -10.45
CA ASP A 61 -9.97 6.86 -10.24
C ASP A 61 -10.55 6.97 -8.82
N SER A 62 -10.86 5.84 -8.19
CA SER A 62 -11.32 5.75 -6.81
C SER A 62 -10.18 5.69 -5.77
N ALA A 63 -8.95 6.03 -6.17
CA ALA A 63 -7.81 5.96 -5.27
C ALA A 63 -7.96 6.98 -4.13
N LEU A 64 -7.53 6.55 -2.95
CA LEU A 64 -7.45 7.40 -1.76
C LEU A 64 -6.01 7.40 -1.22
N TRP A 65 -5.59 8.55 -0.71
CA TRP A 65 -4.27 8.78 -0.17
C TRP A 65 -4.33 9.16 1.32
N SER A 66 -3.51 8.53 2.14
CA SER A 66 -3.23 8.93 3.51
C SER A 66 -1.82 9.54 3.55
N PRO A 67 -1.69 10.86 3.71
CA PRO A 67 -0.41 11.55 3.68
C PRO A 67 0.46 11.27 4.92
N PRO A 68 1.78 11.54 4.82
CA PRO A 68 2.71 11.49 5.94
C PRO A 68 2.58 12.70 6.88
N GLU A 69 2.15 13.85 6.38
CA GLU A 69 1.86 15.03 7.19
C GLU A 69 0.53 14.89 7.96
N TYR A 70 0.42 15.63 9.07
CA TYR A 70 -0.84 15.69 9.81
C TYR A 70 -1.94 16.35 8.98
N ASN A 71 -3.03 15.60 8.74
CA ASN A 71 -4.19 16.06 7.98
C ASN A 71 -5.52 15.72 8.68
N SER A 72 -5.53 15.69 10.02
CA SER A 72 -6.68 15.25 10.81
C SER A 72 -7.12 13.79 10.58
N TYR A 73 -6.22 12.95 10.06
CA TYR A 73 -6.44 11.52 9.80
C TYR A 73 -7.52 11.24 8.73
N GLU A 74 -7.72 12.19 7.83
CA GLU A 74 -8.63 12.03 6.71
C GLU A 74 -7.95 11.35 5.52
N TRP A 75 -8.74 10.71 4.67
CA TRP A 75 -8.24 10.20 3.39
C TRP A 75 -8.47 11.25 2.32
N LEU A 76 -7.42 11.56 1.58
CA LEU A 76 -7.44 12.52 0.48
C LEU A 76 -7.72 11.82 -0.85
N SER A 77 -8.27 12.57 -1.79
CA SER A 77 -8.57 12.11 -3.15
C SER A 77 -7.32 11.94 -4.02
N LYS A 78 -7.49 11.29 -5.17
CA LYS A 78 -6.45 11.21 -6.22
C LYS A 78 -6.02 12.59 -6.73
N ASP A 79 -6.94 13.55 -6.80
CA ASP A 79 -6.62 14.92 -7.24
C ASP A 79 -5.76 15.67 -6.22
N GLU A 80 -6.03 15.48 -4.93
CA GLU A 80 -5.20 16.03 -3.85
C GLU A 80 -3.81 15.38 -3.82
N LEU A 81 -3.72 14.06 -4.06
CA LEU A 81 -2.44 13.39 -4.26
C LEU A 81 -1.70 13.95 -5.48
N LYS A 82 -2.39 14.17 -6.62
CA LYS A 82 -1.80 14.79 -7.82
C LYS A 82 -1.18 16.14 -7.49
N LEU A 83 -1.92 16.98 -6.77
CA LEU A 83 -1.45 18.30 -6.35
C LEU A 83 -0.21 18.20 -5.46
N ALA A 84 -0.22 17.32 -4.46
CA ALA A 84 0.92 17.14 -3.55
C ALA A 84 2.18 16.66 -4.29
N LEU A 85 2.04 15.64 -5.14
CA LEU A 85 3.17 15.13 -5.92
C LEU A 85 3.69 16.17 -6.93
N SER A 86 2.79 16.94 -7.57
CA SER A 86 3.20 18.04 -8.46
C SER A 86 3.99 19.12 -7.72
N ASN A 87 3.55 19.49 -6.51
CA ASN A 87 4.29 20.45 -5.68
C ASN A 87 5.68 19.92 -5.30
N TYR A 88 5.79 18.60 -5.05
CA TYR A 88 7.06 17.95 -4.78
C TYR A 88 7.99 17.99 -6.00
N MET A 89 7.49 17.62 -7.19
CA MET A 89 8.24 17.71 -8.46
C MET A 89 8.72 19.15 -8.75
N ASN A 90 7.92 20.17 -8.41
CA ASN A 90 8.31 21.56 -8.61
C ASN A 90 9.38 22.05 -7.61
N SER A 91 9.52 21.37 -6.47
CA SER A 91 10.40 21.81 -5.37
C SER A 91 11.69 20.98 -5.28
N PHE A 92 11.73 19.83 -5.95
CA PHE A 92 12.82 18.88 -5.86
C PHE A 92 13.10 18.24 -7.22
N ASP A 93 14.36 18.28 -7.63
CA ASP A 93 14.90 17.60 -8.80
C ASP A 93 15.55 16.25 -8.41
N ASN A 94 15.92 15.45 -9.42
CA ASN A 94 16.69 14.21 -9.26
C ASN A 94 16.06 13.21 -8.27
N LEU A 95 14.73 13.17 -8.24
CA LEU A 95 13.96 12.27 -7.38
C LEU A 95 14.28 10.81 -7.70
N LYS A 96 14.82 10.09 -6.71
CA LYS A 96 15.17 8.68 -6.87
C LYS A 96 14.76 7.87 -5.65
N PHE A 97 14.02 6.80 -5.90
CA PHE A 97 13.73 5.79 -4.89
C PHE A 97 14.76 4.66 -4.94
N THR A 98 15.26 4.27 -3.78
CA THR A 98 16.07 3.06 -3.62
C THR A 98 15.33 2.10 -2.67
N PRO A 99 14.87 0.93 -3.16
CA PRO A 99 14.15 -0.02 -2.33
C PRO A 99 15.07 -0.69 -1.30
N GLY A 100 14.49 -1.04 -0.17
CA GLY A 100 15.15 -1.78 0.90
C GLY A 100 15.73 -0.91 2.01
N ILE A 101 16.22 -1.57 3.06
CA ILE A 101 16.80 -0.91 4.23
C ILE A 101 18.17 -1.51 4.51
N ASN A 102 19.18 -0.65 4.61
CA ASN A 102 20.49 -1.02 5.11
C ASN A 102 20.45 -1.11 6.64
N LEU A 103 20.59 -2.31 7.18
CA LEU A 103 20.77 -2.57 8.61
C LEU A 103 22.25 -2.63 8.98
N PRO A 104 22.59 -2.46 10.27
CA PRO A 104 23.94 -2.65 10.76
C PRO A 104 24.54 -4.00 10.36
N GLY A 105 25.86 -4.02 10.13
CA GLY A 105 26.58 -5.23 9.73
C GLY A 105 26.44 -5.60 8.25
N GLY A 106 25.96 -4.69 7.39
CA GLY A 106 25.82 -4.92 5.96
C GLY A 106 24.62 -5.77 5.56
N ASN A 107 23.65 -5.92 6.47
CA ASN A 107 22.43 -6.69 6.20
C ASN A 107 21.45 -5.81 5.41
N LEU A 108 21.12 -6.21 4.19
CA LEU A 108 20.11 -5.56 3.38
C LEU A 108 18.76 -6.26 3.57
N VAL A 109 17.75 -5.50 3.96
CA VAL A 109 16.35 -5.97 4.00
C VAL A 109 15.67 -5.60 2.69
N ASP A 110 14.92 -6.54 2.12
CA ASP A 110 14.14 -6.32 0.90
C ASP A 110 13.14 -5.17 1.05
N GLY A 111 12.92 -4.43 -0.04
CA GLY A 111 12.02 -3.29 -0.07
C GLY A 111 10.54 -3.63 -0.14
N PHE A 112 10.15 -4.87 -0.47
CA PHE A 112 8.78 -5.21 -0.82
C PHE A 112 8.28 -6.45 -0.08
N TRP A 113 7.14 -6.32 0.58
CA TRP A 113 6.54 -7.43 1.34
C TRP A 113 5.03 -7.49 1.14
N GLY A 114 4.54 -8.56 0.51
CA GLY A 114 3.12 -8.83 0.35
C GLY A 114 2.51 -9.57 1.56
N GLY A 115 1.21 -9.38 1.78
CA GLY A 115 0.43 -10.17 2.73
C GLY A 115 0.81 -9.97 4.21
N SER A 116 0.44 -10.89 5.08
CA SER A 116 0.85 -10.93 6.50
C SER A 116 0.77 -12.36 7.01
N ARG A 117 1.88 -12.91 7.52
CA ARG A 117 1.91 -14.28 8.04
C ARG A 117 1.44 -14.39 9.49
N TYR A 118 1.81 -13.42 10.32
CA TYR A 118 1.60 -13.44 11.76
C TYR A 118 0.90 -12.16 12.23
N ARG A 119 0.06 -12.29 13.27
CA ARG A 119 -0.66 -11.17 13.90
C ARG A 119 -0.59 -11.26 15.41
N SER A 120 -0.59 -10.11 16.07
CA SER A 120 -0.48 -10.00 17.52
C SER A 120 -1.74 -10.40 18.27
N ASP A 121 -2.93 -10.22 17.68
CA ASP A 121 -4.22 -10.47 18.33
C ASP A 121 -4.76 -11.90 18.13
N GLY A 122 -4.15 -12.70 17.26
CA GLY A 122 -4.48 -14.12 17.04
C GLY A 122 -5.93 -14.41 16.63
N ASN A 123 -6.74 -13.38 16.39
CA ASN A 123 -8.18 -13.51 16.26
C ASN A 123 -8.58 -13.67 14.78
N GLU A 124 -8.97 -14.90 14.43
CA GLU A 124 -9.41 -15.26 13.08
C GLU A 124 -10.75 -14.62 12.65
N ASN A 125 -11.46 -13.93 13.55
CA ASN A 125 -12.76 -13.30 13.27
C ASN A 125 -12.69 -11.79 13.01
N THR A 126 -11.51 -11.22 12.85
CA THR A 126 -11.34 -9.81 12.43
C THR A 126 -11.07 -9.74 10.93
N SER A 127 -11.44 -8.61 10.30
CA SER A 127 -11.23 -8.35 8.86
C SER A 127 -9.76 -8.39 8.42
N SER A 128 -8.83 -8.45 9.36
CA SER A 128 -7.40 -8.39 9.13
C SER A 128 -6.71 -9.75 9.12
N LEU A 129 -7.39 -10.86 8.81
CA LEU A 129 -6.81 -12.23 8.78
C LEU A 129 -5.35 -12.30 8.29
N SER A 130 -4.55 -13.24 8.83
CA SER A 130 -3.30 -13.65 8.16
C SER A 130 -3.63 -13.91 6.69
N SER A 131 -2.91 -13.22 5.80
CA SER A 131 -3.34 -13.03 4.43
C SER A 131 -2.16 -13.27 3.51
N SER A 132 -2.32 -14.16 2.54
CA SER A 132 -1.41 -14.27 1.40
C SER A 132 -1.78 -13.29 0.28
N ASN A 133 -2.61 -12.27 0.56
CA ASN A 133 -3.10 -11.34 -0.44
C ASN A 133 -1.94 -10.57 -1.08
N PRO A 134 -1.69 -10.76 -2.38
CA PRO A 134 -0.60 -10.11 -3.11
C PRO A 134 -0.86 -8.62 -3.39
N ASN A 135 -2.11 -8.17 -3.22
CA ASN A 135 -2.57 -6.80 -3.51
C ASN A 135 -2.50 -5.87 -2.29
N ASN A 136 -1.94 -6.32 -1.17
CA ASN A 136 -1.54 -5.47 -0.05
C ASN A 136 -0.04 -5.63 0.13
N ILE A 137 0.72 -4.59 -0.23
CA ILE A 137 2.17 -4.59 -0.11
C ILE A 137 2.63 -3.54 0.88
N ARG A 138 3.65 -3.88 1.65
CA ARG A 138 4.48 -2.95 2.41
C ARG A 138 5.71 -2.63 1.57
N VAL A 139 6.03 -1.35 1.49
CA VAL A 139 7.19 -0.84 0.77
C VAL A 139 8.13 -0.13 1.74
N TYR A 140 9.42 -0.43 1.63
CA TYR A 140 10.49 0.19 2.39
C TYR A 140 11.54 0.71 1.42
N GLY A 141 12.04 1.91 1.69
CA GLY A 141 13.16 2.43 0.92
C GLY A 141 13.62 3.80 1.39
N THR A 142 14.43 4.42 0.55
CA THR A 142 14.92 5.78 0.74
C THR A 142 14.68 6.58 -0.53
N TRP A 143 14.07 7.76 -0.38
CA TRP A 143 14.06 8.78 -1.41
C TRP A 143 15.31 9.66 -1.26
N SER A 144 15.98 9.92 -2.37
CA SER A 144 16.97 10.99 -2.50
C SER A 144 16.50 12.01 -3.52
N SER A 145 16.82 13.28 -3.30
CA SER A 145 16.51 14.37 -4.24
C SER A 145 17.45 15.55 -4.05
N THR A 146 17.35 16.53 -4.94
CA THR A 146 17.99 17.84 -4.82
C THR A 146 16.92 18.90 -4.67
N HIS A 147 16.94 19.71 -3.61
CA HIS A 147 16.02 20.84 -3.50
C HIS A 147 16.35 21.90 -4.55
N THR A 148 15.39 22.22 -5.41
CA THR A 148 15.60 23.01 -6.63
C THR A 148 16.18 24.39 -6.35
N GLU A 149 15.66 25.11 -5.35
CA GLU A 149 16.07 26.49 -5.07
C GLU A 149 17.46 26.57 -4.42
N SER A 150 17.78 25.66 -3.50
CA SER A 150 19.02 25.73 -2.72
C SER A 150 20.15 24.85 -3.27
N GLY A 151 19.84 23.92 -4.17
CA GLY A 151 20.78 22.93 -4.69
C GLY A 151 21.22 21.88 -3.67
N LYS A 152 20.62 21.84 -2.46
CA LYS A 152 21.00 20.89 -1.42
C LYS A 152 20.39 19.52 -1.65
N GLU A 153 21.18 18.49 -1.45
CA GLU A 153 20.70 17.12 -1.45
C GLU A 153 19.86 16.83 -0.20
N THR A 154 18.80 16.05 -0.36
CA THR A 154 17.97 15.57 0.75
C THR A 154 17.77 14.06 0.66
N PHE A 155 17.63 13.44 1.82
CA PHE A 155 17.39 12.01 1.96
C PHE A 155 16.25 11.77 2.95
N SER A 156 15.33 10.87 2.59
CA SER A 156 14.18 10.54 3.41
C SER A 156 13.95 9.04 3.44
N LYS A 157 14.06 8.43 4.63
CA LYS A 157 13.61 7.06 4.84
C LYS A 157 12.10 7.04 4.71
N TRP A 158 11.60 6.11 3.92
CA TRP A 158 10.21 6.09 3.50
C TRP A 158 9.61 4.71 3.68
N TYR A 159 8.38 4.69 4.16
CA TYR A 159 7.58 3.48 4.34
C TYR A 159 6.19 3.71 3.78
N ALA A 160 5.62 2.70 3.13
CA ALA A 160 4.23 2.76 2.69
C ALA A 160 3.50 1.41 2.80
N ILE A 161 2.19 1.51 2.90
CA ILE A 161 1.26 0.41 2.67
C ILE A 161 0.42 0.78 1.44
N ILE A 162 0.51 -0.05 0.41
CA ILE A 162 -0.12 0.20 -0.88
C ILE A 162 -1.07 -0.94 -1.21
N ASN A 163 -2.29 -0.58 -1.63
CA ASN A 163 -3.28 -1.53 -2.11
C ASN A 163 -3.51 -1.41 -3.60
N PHE A 164 -3.66 -2.55 -4.25
CA PHE A 164 -3.90 -2.67 -5.68
C PHE A 164 -5.26 -3.34 -5.94
N ASN A 165 -5.89 -3.00 -7.05
CA ASN A 165 -7.03 -3.77 -7.58
C ASN A 165 -6.54 -4.88 -8.53
N ASP A 166 -7.45 -5.72 -9.04
CA ASP A 166 -7.11 -6.84 -9.92
C ASP A 166 -6.47 -6.41 -11.26
N SER A 167 -6.69 -5.15 -11.67
CA SER A 167 -6.02 -4.58 -12.84
C SER A 167 -4.56 -4.20 -12.56
N GLY A 168 -4.12 -4.23 -11.29
CA GLY A 168 -2.82 -3.77 -10.85
C GLY A 168 -2.73 -2.25 -10.68
N LYS A 169 -3.85 -1.54 -10.57
CA LYS A 169 -3.86 -0.09 -10.28
C LYS A 169 -3.86 0.15 -8.78
N ILE A 170 -3.18 1.20 -8.33
CA ILE A 170 -3.17 1.62 -6.93
C ILE A 170 -4.55 2.16 -6.54
N VAL A 171 -5.13 1.63 -5.47
CA VAL A 171 -6.42 2.07 -4.91
C VAL A 171 -6.29 2.68 -3.52
N ARG A 172 -5.25 2.34 -2.76
CA ARG A 172 -4.91 3.00 -1.49
C ARG A 172 -3.42 3.24 -1.45
N PHE A 173 -3.03 4.46 -1.10
CA PHE A 173 -1.63 4.85 -0.94
C PHE A 173 -1.50 5.45 0.45
N ASN A 174 -0.73 4.81 1.32
CA ASN A 174 -0.50 5.28 2.69
C ASN A 174 0.99 5.36 2.88
N ASP A 175 1.52 6.54 3.15
CA ASP A 175 2.95 6.69 3.29
C ASP A 175 3.37 7.48 4.52
N TRP A 176 4.58 7.18 4.98
CA TRP A 176 5.18 7.73 6.18
C TRP A 176 6.62 8.07 5.91
N PHE A 177 6.98 9.32 6.17
CA PHE A 177 8.35 9.77 6.27
C PHE A 177 8.43 11.03 7.15
N ASN A 178 9.65 11.47 7.46
CA ASN A 178 9.85 12.68 8.24
C ASN A 178 9.81 13.93 7.33
N VAL A 179 8.62 14.51 7.16
CA VAL A 179 8.40 15.71 6.33
C VAL A 179 9.26 16.88 6.83
N ASP A 180 9.23 17.19 8.12
CA ASP A 180 10.00 18.27 8.72
C ASP A 180 11.51 18.06 8.59
N GLY A 181 11.94 16.79 8.55
CA GLY A 181 13.34 16.40 8.37
C GLY A 181 13.93 16.82 7.02
N LEU A 182 13.12 16.98 5.98
CA LEU A 182 13.57 17.54 4.70
C LEU A 182 13.92 19.01 4.84
N GLN A 183 13.08 19.80 5.51
CA GLN A 183 13.33 21.22 5.71
C GLN A 183 14.60 21.47 6.55
N VAL A 184 14.85 20.64 7.55
CA VAL A 184 16.09 20.70 8.34
C VAL A 184 17.32 20.49 7.44
N GLN A 185 17.29 19.50 6.52
CA GLN A 185 18.39 19.25 5.58
C GLN A 185 18.59 20.43 4.62
N ILE A 186 17.51 21.04 4.13
CA ILE A 186 17.56 22.23 3.25
C ILE A 186 18.16 23.44 3.98
N ASN A 187 18.09 23.52 5.30
CA ASN A 187 18.57 24.67 6.06
C ASN A 187 20.01 24.54 6.58
N GLN A 188 20.60 23.34 6.54
CA GLN A 188 21.99 23.06 6.97
C GLN A 188 23.01 23.43 5.91
#